data_AF-A0A2N0PGR4-F1
#
_entry.id   AF-A0A2N0PGR4-F1
#
_cell.length_a   1.000
_cell.length_b   1.000
_cell.length_c   1.000
_cell.angle_alpha   90.00
_cell.angle_beta   90.00
_cell.angle_gamma   90.00
#
_symmetry.space_group_name_H-M   'P 1'
#
loop_
_entity.id
_entity.type
_entity.pdbx_description
1 polymer ?
#
loop_
_entity_poly.entity_id
_entity_poly.type
_entity_poly.pdbx_seq_one_letter_code
_entity_poly.pdbx_strand_id
1 'polypeptide(L)'
;MSKNILVYFLLWISFQVLVDVNCQLTSFEPSGLFRHTATLIDNKLYILGGSLTSNNTLVKGFFYLDISVPFNTQELSWQDRSSTINKIPLHDGATSVIAVFRNVDNLKF
;
A
#
# COMPACT_ATOMS: atom_id res chain seq x y z
N MET A 1 -41.78 -28.07 -9.35
CA MET A 1 -40.49 -27.48 -9.79
C MET A 1 -39.82 -28.49 -10.71
N SER A 2 -39.68 -28.21 -12.00
CA SER A 2 -39.08 -29.18 -12.93
C SER A 2 -37.60 -29.36 -12.59
N LYS A 3 -37.11 -30.60 -12.65
CA LYS A 3 -35.70 -30.94 -12.34
C LYS A 3 -34.70 -30.07 -13.13
N ASN A 4 -35.11 -29.61 -14.32
CA ASN A 4 -34.33 -28.76 -15.20
C ASN A 4 -34.03 -27.38 -14.58
N ILE A 5 -34.99 -26.76 -13.87
CA ILE A 5 -34.79 -25.46 -13.21
C ILE A 5 -33.74 -25.55 -12.10
N LEU A 6 -33.75 -26.66 -11.34
CA LEU A 6 -32.77 -26.90 -10.28
C LEU A 6 -31.34 -27.03 -10.85
N VAL A 7 -31.20 -27.72 -11.98
CA VAL A 7 -29.91 -27.91 -12.67
C VAL A 7 -29.35 -26.58 -13.16
N TYR A 8 -30.17 -25.74 -13.80
CA TYR A 8 -29.72 -24.40 -14.23
C TYR A 8 -29.31 -23.52 -13.05
N PHE A 9 -30.02 -23.60 -11.92
CA PHE A 9 -29.69 -22.85 -10.72
C PHE A 9 -28.36 -23.29 -10.09
N LEU A 10 -28.10 -24.60 -10.03
CA LEU A 10 -26.81 -25.14 -9.55
C LEU A 10 -25.65 -24.82 -10.50
N LEU A 11 -25.90 -24.85 -11.81
CA LEU A 11 -24.91 -24.46 -12.82
C LEU A 11 -24.54 -22.98 -12.71
N TRP A 12 -25.53 -22.12 -12.45
CA TRP A 12 -25.33 -20.69 -12.22
C TRP A 12 -24.47 -20.41 -10.99
N ILE A 13 -24.74 -21.09 -9.85
CA ILE A 13 -23.93 -20.96 -8.63
C ILE A 13 -22.50 -21.45 -8.88
N SER A 14 -22.33 -22.55 -9.62
CA SER A 14 -21.00 -23.08 -9.95
C SER A 14 -20.21 -22.11 -10.83
N PHE A 15 -20.89 -21.42 -11.75
CA PHE A 15 -20.29 -20.37 -12.57
C PHE A 15 -19.90 -19.15 -11.72
N GLN A 16 -20.70 -18.77 -10.71
CA GLN A 16 -20.35 -17.71 -9.75
C GLN A 16 -19.12 -18.06 -8.90
N VAL A 17 -18.90 -19.33 -8.55
CA VAL A 17 -17.72 -19.80 -7.78
C VAL A 17 -16.47 -19.91 -8.67
N LEU A 18 -16.62 -20.26 -9.96
CA LEU A 18 -15.53 -20.22 -10.94
C LEU A 18 -15.12 -18.78 -11.29
N VAL A 19 -16.09 -17.88 -11.25
CA VAL A 19 -15.93 -16.43 -11.32
C VAL A 19 -15.84 -15.88 -9.90
N ASP A 20 -15.25 -16.61 -8.95
CA ASP A 20 -14.83 -15.99 -7.69
C ASP A 20 -13.75 -14.98 -8.06
N VAL A 21 -14.23 -13.75 -8.15
CA VAL A 21 -13.54 -12.67 -8.79
C VAL A 21 -12.41 -12.31 -7.87
N ASN A 22 -11.19 -12.41 -8.38
CA ASN A 22 -10.00 -11.77 -7.80
C ASN A 22 -10.09 -10.22 -7.85
N CYS A 23 -11.30 -9.66 -7.67
CA CYS A 23 -11.62 -8.24 -7.70
C CYS A 23 -11.01 -7.47 -6.53
N GLN A 24 -10.28 -8.12 -5.64
CA GLN A 24 -9.55 -7.47 -4.55
C GLN A 24 -8.04 -7.32 -4.81
N LEU A 25 -7.53 -7.76 -5.96
CA LEU A 25 -6.14 -7.52 -6.37
C LEU A 25 -6.03 -6.36 -7.37
N THR A 26 -6.64 -5.22 -7.07
CA THR A 26 -6.13 -3.97 -7.67
C THR A 26 -4.84 -3.61 -6.94
N SER A 27 -3.69 -3.95 -7.54
CA SER A 27 -2.41 -3.47 -7.05
C SER A 27 -2.46 -1.94 -7.06
N PHE A 28 -2.25 -1.32 -5.91
CA PHE A 28 -2.15 0.13 -5.85
C PHE A 28 -0.88 0.53 -6.60
N GLU A 29 -1.03 1.40 -7.60
CA GLU A 29 0.10 2.00 -8.30
C GLU A 29 0.16 3.48 -7.93
N PRO A 30 1.19 3.93 -7.19
CA PRO A 30 1.31 5.33 -6.84
C PRO A 30 1.55 6.16 -8.09
N SER A 31 0.89 7.32 -8.16
CA SER A 31 1.18 8.31 -9.20
C SER A 31 2.62 8.81 -9.11
N GLY A 32 3.14 9.38 -10.20
CA GLY A 32 4.44 10.04 -10.19
C GLY A 32 4.49 11.17 -9.16
N LEU A 33 5.33 11.01 -8.13
CA LEU A 33 5.52 11.96 -7.03
C LEU A 33 6.97 12.43 -6.96
N PHE A 34 7.17 13.71 -6.66
CA PHE A 34 8.47 14.29 -6.33
C PHE A 34 8.43 14.96 -4.96
N ARG A 35 9.61 15.21 -4.36
CA ARG A 35 9.76 15.80 -3.01
C ARG A 35 8.98 15.04 -1.92
N HIS A 36 8.73 13.75 -2.09
CA HIS A 36 8.15 12.90 -1.05
C HIS A 36 9.20 12.57 0.01
N THR A 37 8.75 12.20 1.20
CA THR A 37 9.61 11.66 2.25
C THR A 37 9.70 10.15 2.09
N ALA A 38 10.91 9.59 2.09
CA ALA A 38 11.14 8.15 2.05
C ALA A 38 11.87 7.68 3.32
N THR A 39 11.32 6.67 3.99
CA THR A 39 11.91 6.10 5.21
C THR A 39 11.85 4.57 5.17
N LEU A 40 12.97 3.91 5.43
CA LEU A 40 13.03 2.45 5.58
C LEU A 40 12.92 2.08 7.06
N ILE A 41 11.89 1.33 7.43
CA ILE A 41 11.65 0.83 8.79
C ILE A 41 11.23 -0.63 8.69
N ASP A 42 11.89 -1.53 9.43
CA ASP A 42 11.54 -2.96 9.51
C ASP A 42 11.27 -3.61 8.14
N ASN A 43 12.20 -3.43 7.19
CA ASN A 43 12.10 -3.95 5.82
C ASN A 43 10.88 -3.45 5.02
N LYS A 44 10.32 -2.30 5.40
CA LYS A 44 9.26 -1.62 4.66
C LYS A 44 9.72 -0.22 4.28
N LEU A 45 9.72 0.05 2.99
CA LEU A 45 10.01 1.37 2.44
C LEU A 45 8.72 2.18 2.44
N TYR A 46 8.60 3.12 3.36
CA TYR A 46 7.46 4.03 3.46
C TYR A 46 7.71 5.27 2.62
N ILE A 47 6.68 5.67 1.87
CA ILE A 47 6.61 6.95 1.15
C ILE A 47 5.50 7.79 1.78
N LEU A 48 5.83 9.02 2.14
CA LEU A 48 4.91 9.95 2.80
C LEU A 48 4.91 11.32 2.11
N GLY A 49 3.72 11.83 1.83
CA GLY A 49 3.50 13.15 1.25
C GLY A 49 4.06 13.30 -0.15
N GLY A 50 4.44 14.52 -0.50
CA GLY A 50 5.00 14.87 -1.80
C GLY A 50 4.02 15.62 -2.71
N SER A 51 4.49 15.89 -3.92
CA SER A 51 3.80 16.66 -4.94
C SER A 51 3.66 15.84 -6.22
N LEU A 52 2.49 15.90 -6.87
CA LEU A 52 2.26 15.23 -8.16
C LEU A 52 3.13 15.85 -9.24
N THR A 53 3.84 15.02 -10.00
CA THR A 53 4.67 15.49 -11.13
C THR A 53 3.85 16.14 -12.25
N SER A 54 2.56 15.81 -12.38
CA SER A 54 1.70 16.32 -13.45
C SER A 54 1.29 17.79 -13.29
N ASN A 55 1.10 18.25 -12.06
CA ASN A 55 0.50 19.57 -11.79
C ASN A 55 1.03 20.23 -10.50
N ASN A 56 2.06 19.67 -9.87
CA ASN A 56 2.67 20.14 -8.63
C ASN A 56 1.69 20.24 -7.43
N THR A 57 0.55 19.55 -7.46
CA THR A 57 -0.36 19.56 -6.30
C THR A 57 0.15 18.66 -5.19
N LEU A 58 0.12 19.17 -3.96
CA LEU A 58 0.43 18.39 -2.76
C LEU A 58 -0.58 17.24 -2.58
N VAL A 59 -0.08 16.08 -2.20
CA VAL A 59 -0.91 14.90 -1.94
C VAL A 59 -0.74 14.38 -0.52
N LYS A 60 -1.81 13.76 0.00
CA LYS A 60 -1.75 12.96 1.22
C LYS A 60 -1.39 11.51 0.87
N GLY A 61 -0.26 11.32 0.20
CA GLY A 61 0.22 9.99 -0.15
C GLY A 61 0.81 9.31 1.08
N PHE A 62 0.33 8.11 1.40
CA PHE A 62 1.01 7.23 2.35
C PHE A 62 0.83 5.78 2.00
N PHE A 63 1.94 5.20 1.58
CA PHE A 63 1.98 3.84 1.12
C PHE A 63 3.38 3.29 1.38
N TYR A 64 3.51 1.98 1.35
CA TYR A 64 4.79 1.33 1.55
C TYR A 64 4.98 0.14 0.63
N LEU A 65 6.24 -0.17 0.35
CA LEU A 65 6.67 -1.39 -0.29
C LEU A 65 7.29 -2.30 0.77
N ASP A 66 6.79 -3.53 0.88
CA ASP A 66 7.42 -4.55 1.71
C ASP A 66 8.58 -5.18 0.92
N ILE A 67 9.81 -4.92 1.35
CA ILE A 67 11.03 -5.44 0.71
C ILE A 67 11.55 -6.71 1.39
N SER A 68 10.83 -7.26 2.37
CA SER A 68 11.16 -8.56 2.97
C SER A 68 10.79 -9.74 2.08
N VAL A 69 9.85 -9.52 1.14
CA VAL A 69 9.40 -10.49 0.15
C VAL A 69 10.08 -10.20 -1.19
N PRO A 70 10.53 -11.21 -1.95
CA PRO A 70 11.04 -10.98 -3.30
C PRO A 70 10.02 -10.23 -4.17
N PHE A 71 10.46 -9.19 -4.87
CA PHE A 71 9.60 -8.35 -5.71
C PHE A 71 10.19 -8.14 -7.10
N ASN A 72 9.32 -7.88 -8.08
CA ASN A 72 9.70 -7.49 -9.43
C ASN A 72 9.72 -5.96 -9.52
N THR A 73 10.80 -5.36 -10.04
CA THR A 73 10.88 -3.90 -10.22
C THR A 73 9.91 -3.37 -11.27
N GLN A 74 9.38 -4.22 -12.16
CA GLN A 74 8.35 -3.87 -13.14
C GLN A 74 6.94 -3.92 -12.54
N GLU A 75 6.74 -4.69 -11.47
CA GLU A 75 5.42 -4.92 -10.85
C GLU A 75 5.57 -4.85 -9.33
N LEU A 76 5.42 -3.64 -8.79
CA LEU A 76 5.54 -3.39 -7.36
C LEU A 76 4.18 -3.49 -6.66
N SER A 77 4.08 -4.34 -5.65
CA SER A 77 2.87 -4.52 -4.84
C SER A 77 2.81 -3.51 -3.69
N TRP A 78 2.57 -2.25 -4.02
CA TRP A 78 2.44 -1.19 -3.02
C TRP A 78 1.20 -1.37 -2.14
N GLN A 79 1.36 -1.03 -0.86
CA GLN A 79 0.30 -1.11 0.14
C GLN A 79 -0.17 0.29 0.52
N ASP A 80 -1.39 0.65 0.13
CA ASP A 80 -1.96 1.97 0.43
C ASP A 80 -2.46 2.06 1.87
N ARG A 81 -2.07 3.13 2.55
CA ARG A 81 -2.48 3.50 3.91
C ARG A 81 -3.00 4.94 3.98
N SER A 82 -3.24 5.58 2.83
CA SER A 82 -3.67 6.98 2.73
C SER A 82 -4.99 7.26 3.45
N SER A 83 -5.88 6.26 3.56
CA SER A 83 -7.15 6.35 4.31
C SER A 83 -7.00 6.56 5.82
N THR A 84 -5.85 6.18 6.40
CA THR A 84 -5.60 6.31 7.85
C THR A 84 -5.12 7.73 8.22
N ILE A 85 -4.87 8.59 7.23
CA ILE A 85 -4.03 9.80 7.36
C ILE A 85 -4.78 11.13 7.45
N ASN A 86 -6.06 11.12 7.81
CA ASN A 86 -6.81 12.38 8.02
C ASN A 86 -6.13 13.35 9.02
N LYS A 87 -5.18 12.88 9.84
CA LYS A 87 -4.41 13.68 10.80
C LYS A 87 -3.11 14.31 10.25
N ILE A 88 -2.55 13.87 9.13
CA ILE A 88 -1.27 14.41 8.63
C ILE A 88 -1.54 15.57 7.65
N PRO A 89 -0.94 16.75 7.85
CA PRO A 89 -1.05 17.85 6.91
C PRO A 89 -0.38 17.52 5.58
N LEU A 90 -0.85 18.18 4.52
CA LEU A 90 -0.20 18.18 3.22
C LEU A 90 1.22 18.75 3.36
N HIS A 91 2.23 18.05 2.86
CA HIS A 91 3.62 18.47 2.92
C HIS A 91 4.44 17.84 1.79
N ASP A 92 5.50 18.52 1.39
CA ASP A 92 6.57 18.01 0.53
C ASP A 92 7.93 18.55 1.01
N GLY A 93 9.01 17.92 0.57
CA GLY A 93 10.39 18.34 0.88
C GLY A 93 10.84 18.08 2.33
N ALA A 94 10.09 17.28 3.09
CA ALA A 94 10.52 16.87 4.42
C ALA A 94 11.64 15.82 4.37
N THR A 95 12.50 15.83 5.40
CA THR A 95 13.61 14.89 5.54
C THR A 95 13.25 13.78 6.52
N SER A 96 13.67 12.55 6.24
CA SER A 96 13.53 11.43 7.16
C SER A 96 14.74 11.36 8.09
N VAL A 97 14.49 11.17 9.39
CA VAL A 97 15.54 10.93 10.38
C VAL A 97 15.21 9.70 11.20
N ILE A 98 16.13 8.75 11.26
CA ILE A 98 16.04 7.61 12.19
C ILE A 98 16.77 8.04 13.47
N ALA A 99 16.01 8.39 14.50
CA ALA A 99 16.57 8.60 15.83
C ALA A 99 16.78 7.24 16.50
N VAL A 100 18.04 6.78 16.55
CA VAL A 100 18.40 5.58 17.32
C VAL A 100 18.55 5.97 18.79
N PHE A 101 17.51 5.76 19.59
CA PHE A 101 17.62 5.84 21.04
C PHE A 101 18.28 4.56 21.55
N ARG A 102 19.60 4.59 21.72
CA ARG A 102 20.30 3.53 22.47
C ARG A 102 19.99 3.75 23.94
N ASN A 103 19.21 2.86 24.54
CA ASN A 103 18.98 2.87 25.99
C ASN A 103 20.33 2.55 26.68
N VAL A 104 20.89 3.50 27.43
CA VAL A 104 22.24 3.42 28.04
C VAL A 104 22.19 2.84 29.47
N ASP A 105 21.05 2.31 29.92
CA ASP A 105 20.85 1.88 31.32
C ASP A 105 21.68 0.64 31.77
N ASN A 106 22.62 0.14 30.96
CA ASN A 106 23.46 -1.02 31.29
C ASN A 106 24.98 -0.76 31.33
N LEU A 107 25.43 0.50 31.39
CA LEU A 107 26.83 0.79 31.77
C LEU A 107 26.92 0.90 33.31
N LYS A 108 27.12 -0.24 33.98
CA LYS A 108 27.69 -0.26 35.33
C LYS A 108 29.18 0.02 35.20
N PHE A 109 29.63 1.15 35.75
CA PHE A 109 31.03 1.42 36.07
C PHE A 109 31.47 0.58 37.27
#